data_AF-A0A8S9WMW8-F1
#
_entry.id   AF-A0A8S9WMW8-F1
#
_cell.length_a   1.000
_cell.length_b   1.000
_cell.length_c   1.000
_cell.angle_alpha   90.00
_cell.angle_beta   90.00
_cell.angle_gamma   90.00
#
_symmetry.space_group_name_H-M   'P 1'
#
loop_
_entity.id
_entity.type
_entity.pdbx_description
1 polymer ?
#
loop_
_entity_poly.entity_id
_entity_poly.type
_entity_poly.pdbx_seq_one_letter_code
_entity_poly.pdbx_strand_id
1 'polypeptide(L)'
;MEVGKNSLNCVDKNVIALRNMDAGLASRVLSANARIKKDISEINRLIIATPHALPLGIITDSISRIGDYAENIAELAIDLRQL
;
A
#
# COMPACT_ATOMS: atom_id res chain seq x y z
N MET A 1 -2.83 5.83 13.71
CA MET A 1 -2.79 4.37 13.43
C MET A 1 -3.63 3.98 12.20
N GLU A 2 -3.86 4.91 11.26
CA GLU A 2 -4.79 4.70 10.13
C GLU A 2 -4.08 4.12 8.88
N VAL A 3 -2.86 4.59 8.59
CA VAL A 3 -2.04 4.13 7.46
C VAL A 3 -1.73 2.62 7.53
N GLY A 4 -1.39 2.10 8.72
CA GLY A 4 -1.16 0.67 8.92
C GLY A 4 -2.42 -0.18 8.70
N LYS A 5 -3.59 0.30 9.15
CA LYS A 5 -4.88 -0.38 8.91
C LYS A 5 -5.24 -0.40 7.42
N ASN A 6 -4.99 0.72 6.73
CA ASN A 6 -5.23 0.83 5.29
C ASN A 6 -4.29 -0.09 4.49
N SER A 7 -3.04 -0.21 4.91
CA SER A 7 -2.06 -1.15 4.32
C SER A 7 -2.52 -2.61 4.47
N LEU A 8 -2.93 -3.03 5.68
CA LEU A 8 -3.45 -4.38 5.90
C LEU A 8 -4.69 -4.68 5.04
N ASN A 9 -5.59 -3.71 4.89
CA ASN A 9 -6.77 -3.84 4.03
C ASN A 9 -6.40 -3.99 2.54
N CYS A 10 -5.32 -3.37 2.08
CA CYS A 10 -4.83 -3.54 0.71
C CYS A 10 -4.31 -4.96 0.46
N VAL A 11 -3.60 -5.54 1.45
CA VAL A 11 -3.11 -6.92 1.39
C VAL A 11 -4.28 -7.91 1.25
N ASP A 12 -5.29 -7.80 2.11
CA ASP A 12 -6.44 -8.70 2.10
C ASP A 12 -7.22 -8.62 0.76
N LYS A 13 -7.48 -7.40 0.28
CA LYS A 13 -8.15 -7.17 -1.00
C LYS A 13 -7.37 -7.70 -2.20
N ASN A 14 -6.05 -7.68 -2.16
CA ASN A 14 -5.22 -8.20 -3.24
C ASN A 14 -5.24 -9.72 -3.34
N VAL A 15 -5.26 -10.43 -2.21
CA VAL A 15 -5.42 -11.89 -2.22
C VAL A 15 -6.75 -12.25 -2.90
N ILE A 16 -7.81 -11.51 -2.60
CA ILE A 16 -9.13 -11.68 -3.23
C ILE A 16 -9.09 -11.31 -4.72
N ALA A 17 -8.47 -10.17 -5.07
CA ALA A 17 -8.39 -9.69 -6.45
C ALA A 17 -7.64 -10.66 -7.35
N LEU A 18 -6.49 -11.16 -6.91
CA LEU A 18 -5.69 -12.13 -7.66
C LEU A 18 -6.45 -13.44 -7.83
N ARG A 19 -6.99 -14.00 -6.74
CA ARG A 19 -7.75 -15.27 -6.78
C ARG A 19 -8.91 -15.21 -7.77
N ASN A 20 -9.60 -14.07 -7.84
CA ASN A 20 -10.80 -13.90 -8.65
C ASN A 20 -10.54 -13.22 -10.00
N MET A 21 -9.28 -12.88 -10.32
CA MET A 21 -8.94 -12.03 -11.48
C MET A 21 -9.81 -10.74 -11.52
N ASP A 22 -10.08 -10.16 -10.35
CA ASP A 22 -10.93 -8.98 -10.23
C ASP A 22 -10.09 -7.70 -10.46
N ALA A 23 -9.96 -7.33 -11.74
CA ALA A 23 -9.28 -6.11 -12.17
C ALA A 23 -9.86 -4.84 -11.53
N GLY A 24 -11.17 -4.79 -11.24
CA GLY A 24 -11.78 -3.64 -10.59
C GLY A 24 -11.35 -3.52 -9.12
N LEU A 25 -11.24 -4.64 -8.41
CA LEU A 25 -10.68 -4.66 -7.06
C LEU A 25 -9.19 -4.32 -7.07
N ALA A 26 -8.41 -4.85 -8.03
CA ALA A 26 -7.01 -4.54 -8.21
C ALA A 26 -6.77 -3.03 -8.44
N SER A 27 -7.52 -2.39 -9.35
CA SER A 27 -7.40 -0.94 -9.58
C SER A 27 -7.73 -0.11 -8.35
N ARG A 28 -8.68 -0.56 -7.51
CA ARG A 28 -8.97 0.10 -6.22
C ARG A 28 -7.81 -0.03 -5.24
N VAL A 29 -7.08 -1.15 -5.25
CA VAL A 29 -5.87 -1.34 -4.43
C VAL A 29 -4.75 -0.42 -4.91
N LEU A 30 -4.49 -0.31 -6.21
CA LEU A 30 -3.52 0.66 -6.77
C LEU A 30 -3.83 2.09 -6.32
N SER A 31 -5.10 2.49 -6.44
CA SER A 31 -5.55 3.82 -6.01
C SER A 31 -5.42 4.04 -4.50
N ALA A 32 -5.62 3.00 -3.69
CA ALA A 32 -5.45 3.07 -2.24
C ALA A 32 -3.97 3.15 -1.86
N ASN A 33 -3.10 2.38 -2.53
CA ASN A 33 -1.66 2.42 -2.31
C ASN A 33 -1.07 3.80 -2.63
N ALA A 34 -1.51 4.43 -3.72
CA ALA A 34 -1.10 5.79 -4.07
C ALA A 34 -1.43 6.81 -2.96
N ARG A 35 -2.59 6.68 -2.31
CA ARG A 35 -2.97 7.51 -1.15
C ARG A 35 -2.10 7.22 0.06
N ILE A 36 -1.86 5.94 0.37
CA ILE A 36 -0.96 5.52 1.47
C ILE A 36 0.45 6.10 1.28
N LYS A 37 1.00 6.05 0.06
CA LYS A 37 2.31 6.64 -0.27
C LYS A 37 2.33 8.15 -0.06
N LYS A 38 1.25 8.85 -0.40
CA LYS A 38 1.09 10.29 -0.12
C LYS A 38 1.10 10.58 1.39
N ASP A 39 0.33 9.84 2.17
CA ASP A 39 0.25 9.99 3.63
C ASP A 39 1.61 9.68 4.29
N ILE A 40 2.32 8.65 3.83
CA ILE A 40 3.68 8.32 4.27
C ILE A 40 4.64 9.46 3.96
N SER A 41 4.56 10.08 2.78
CA SER A 41 5.41 11.22 2.43
C SER A 41 5.20 12.40 3.39
N GLU A 42 3.95 12.67 3.79
CA GLU A 42 3.63 13.71 4.76
C GLU A 42 4.18 13.37 6.16
N ILE A 43 3.99 12.12 6.62
CA ILE A 43 4.53 11.65 7.89
C ILE A 43 6.07 11.75 7.90
N ASN A 44 6.73 11.35 6.82
CA ASN A 44 8.19 11.42 6.71
C ASN A 44 8.72 12.86 6.78
N ARG A 45 7.98 13.85 6.25
CA ARG A 45 8.34 15.27 6.42
C ARG A 45 8.26 15.71 7.89
N LEU A 46 7.24 15.25 8.61
CA LEU A 46 7.08 15.57 10.04
C LEU A 46 8.15 14.89 10.91
N ILE A 47 8.55 13.67 10.54
CA ILE A 47 9.63 12.91 11.22
C ILE A 47 10.96 13.66 11.13
N ILE A 48 11.31 14.21 9.97
CA ILE A 48 12.58 14.96 9.78
C ILE A 48 12.68 16.14 10.77
N ALA A 49 11.54 16.79 11.07
CA ALA A 49 11.48 17.91 11.99
C ALA A 49 11.42 17.51 13.47
N THR A 50 11.33 16.20 13.79
CA THR A 50 11.03 15.72 15.16
C THR A 50 12.18 14.88 15.72
N PRO A 51 12.85 15.33 16.81
CA PRO A 51 13.84 14.53 17.51
C PRO A 51 13.27 13.18 17.99
N HIS A 52 14.08 12.12 17.93
CA HIS A 52 13.72 10.75 18.35
C HIS A 52 12.57 10.07 17.57
N ALA A 53 12.18 10.58 16.39
CA ALA A 53 11.14 9.97 15.55
C ALA A 53 11.62 8.82 14.64
N LEU A 54 12.89 8.37 14.77
CA LEU A 54 13.46 7.28 13.97
C LEU A 54 12.59 6.00 13.90
N PRO A 55 11.98 5.52 15.01
CA PRO A 55 11.12 4.33 14.96
C PRO A 55 9.90 4.51 14.04
N LEU A 56 9.34 5.73 13.94
CA LEU A 56 8.24 6.01 13.04
C LEU A 56 8.67 5.92 11.57
N GLY A 57 9.90 6.33 11.25
CA GLY A 57 10.45 6.20 9.90
C GLY A 57 10.58 4.75 9.46
N ILE A 58 11.05 3.88 10.35
CA ILE A 58 11.15 2.43 10.07
C ILE A 58 9.76 1.82 9.83
N ILE A 59 8.76 2.25 10.61
CA ILE A 59 7.38 1.79 10.46
C ILE A 59 6.80 2.26 9.11
N THR A 60 6.95 3.53 8.76
CA THR A 60 6.42 4.06 7.48
C THR A 60 7.10 3.45 6.27
N ASP A 61 8.41 3.22 6.32
CA ASP A 61 9.15 2.51 5.27
C ASP A 61 8.64 1.08 5.09
N SER A 62 8.40 0.38 6.21
CA SER A 62 7.85 -0.98 6.19
C SER A 62 6.45 -1.01 5.58
N ILE A 63 5.60 -0.01 5.89
CA ILE A 63 4.28 0.12 5.29
C ILE A 63 4.37 0.43 3.79
N SER A 64 5.29 1.29 3.36
CA SER A 64 5.52 1.58 1.94
C SER A 64 5.86 0.31 1.16
N ARG A 65 6.77 -0.52 1.70
CA ARG A 65 7.16 -1.78 1.07
C ARG A 65 6.01 -2.78 0.96
N ILE A 66 5.16 -2.89 1.99
CA ILE A 66 3.93 -3.70 1.91
C ILE A 66 3.04 -3.18 0.78
N GLY A 67 2.92 -1.86 0.66
CA GLY A 67 2.23 -1.19 -0.43
C GLY A 67 2.79 -1.54 -1.81
N ASP A 68 4.10 -1.56 -1.98
CA ASP A 68 4.75 -1.93 -3.25
C ASP A 68 4.47 -3.39 -3.63
N TYR A 69 4.53 -4.32 -2.67
CA TYR A 69 4.14 -5.72 -2.94
C TYR A 69 2.66 -5.84 -3.29
N ALA A 70 1.81 -5.04 -2.66
CA ALA A 70 0.40 -4.99 -2.97
C ALA A 70 0.15 -4.47 -4.40
N GLU A 71 0.88 -3.44 -4.83
CA GLU A 71 0.82 -2.93 -6.19
C GLU A 71 1.20 -4.00 -7.23
N ASN A 72 2.32 -4.71 -7.02
CA ASN A 72 2.75 -5.80 -7.91
C ASN A 72 1.69 -6.91 -8.06
N ILE A 73 1.00 -7.28 -6.97
CA ILE A 73 -0.06 -8.30 -7.02
C ILE A 73 -1.28 -7.79 -7.79
N ALA A 74 -1.65 -6.53 -7.60
CA ALA A 74 -2.76 -5.91 -8.30
C ALA A 74 -2.51 -5.83 -9.81
N GLU A 75 -1.30 -5.43 -10.22
CA GLU A 75 -0.88 -5.41 -11.62
C GLU A 75 -0.97 -6.81 -12.24
N LEU A 76 -0.42 -7.82 -11.56
CA LEU A 76 -0.51 -9.21 -12.02
C LEU A 76 -1.96 -9.68 -12.20
N ALA A 77 -2.87 -9.33 -11.28
CA ALA A 77 -4.28 -9.69 -11.37
C ALA A 77 -4.99 -9.03 -12.57
N ILE A 78 -4.58 -7.81 -12.95
CA ILE A 78 -5.09 -7.11 -14.12
C ILE A 78 -4.57 -7.78 -15.41
N ASP A 79 -3.27 -8.05 -15.47
CA ASP A 79 -2.63 -8.67 -16.64
C ASP A 79 -3.20 -10.06 -16.91
N LEU A 80 -3.36 -10.87 -15.86
CA LEU A 80 -3.92 -12.23 -15.97
C LEU A 80 -5.36 -12.26 -16.49
N ARG A 81 -6.13 -11.19 -16.31
CA ARG A 81 -7.50 -11.10 -16.85
C ARG A 81 -7.54 -10.74 -18.34
N GLN A 82 -6.47 -10.18 -18.88
CA GLN A 82 -6.38 -9.78 -20.28
C GLN A 82 -5.82 -10.90 -21.19
N LEU A 83 -5.33 -11.98 -20.59
CA LEU A 83 -4.92 -13.22 -21.26
C LEU A 83 -6.12 -14.12 -21.58
#